data_AF-A0A5K1BB25-F1
#
_entry.id   AF-A0A5K1BB25-F1
#
_cell.length_a   1.000
_cell.length_b   1.000
_cell.length_c   1.000
_cell.angle_alpha   90.00
_cell.angle_beta   90.00
_cell.angle_gamma   90.00
#
_symmetry.space_group_name_H-M   'P 1'
#
loop_
_entity.id
_entity.type
_entity.pdbx_description
1 polymer ?
#
loop_
_entity_poly.entity_id
_entity_poly.type
_entity_poly.pdbx_seq_one_letter_code
_entity_poly.pdbx_strand_id
1 'polypeptide(L)'
;IRHAQTRFATNVLIVQGIVKQRNPLRQMFSSDDWTAYPHAYKIKATTVVDTIFNVDFWESCVNLLKICVPLVKVLKLVYCEYRPSIGYLYEAMARTKEAIRDNMKG
;
A
#
# COMPACT_ATOMS: atom_id res chain seq x y z
N ILE A 1 -22.54 -8.00 3.10
CA ILE A 1 -21.23 -7.34 2.83
C ILE A 1 -20.70 -6.78 4.15
N ARG A 2 -19.56 -7.25 4.67
CA ARG A 2 -19.04 -6.82 5.99
C ARG A 2 -18.17 -5.56 5.83
N HIS A 3 -18.72 -4.40 6.19
CA HIS A 3 -18.16 -3.07 5.93
C HIS A 3 -16.74 -2.78 6.51
N ALA A 4 -16.27 -3.57 7.49
CA ALA A 4 -14.94 -3.36 8.08
C ALA A 4 -13.78 -3.92 7.24
N GLN A 5 -14.02 -4.98 6.47
CA GLN A 5 -12.99 -5.63 5.65
C GLN A 5 -12.70 -4.90 4.34
N THR A 6 -13.73 -4.28 3.76
CA THR A 6 -13.55 -3.42 2.59
C THR A 6 -12.59 -2.30 2.93
N ARG A 7 -12.71 -1.63 4.09
CA ARG A 7 -11.85 -0.49 4.44
C ARG A 7 -10.37 -0.85 4.54
N PHE A 8 -10.00 -1.93 5.23
CA PHE A 8 -8.58 -2.31 5.36
C PHE A 8 -7.97 -2.73 4.02
N ALA A 9 -8.65 -3.62 3.29
CA ALA A 9 -8.19 -4.04 1.96
C ALA A 9 -8.15 -2.86 0.97
N THR A 10 -9.13 -1.96 1.03
CA THR A 10 -9.18 -0.73 0.22
C THR A 10 -7.97 0.15 0.50
N ASN A 11 -7.62 0.41 1.77
CA ASN A 11 -6.46 1.24 2.11
C ASN A 11 -5.16 0.63 1.57
N VAL A 12 -4.97 -0.68 1.71
CA VAL A 12 -3.79 -1.39 1.18
C VAL A 12 -3.74 -1.29 -0.35
N LEU A 13 -4.88 -1.46 -1.03
CA LEU A 13 -4.96 -1.34 -2.49
C LEU A 13 -4.72 0.10 -2.96
N ILE A 14 -5.18 1.11 -2.22
CA ILE A 14 -4.89 2.52 -2.51
C ILE A 14 -3.40 2.79 -2.43
N VAL A 15 -2.73 2.38 -1.33
CA VAL A 15 -1.27 2.54 -1.20
C VAL A 15 -0.54 1.80 -2.32
N GLN A 16 -0.97 0.59 -2.66
CA GLN A 16 -0.41 -0.16 -3.78
C GLN A 16 -0.57 0.58 -5.12
N GLY A 17 -1.71 1.21 -5.36
CA GLY A 17 -1.96 2.05 -6.52
C GLY A 17 -1.03 3.27 -6.56
N ILE A 18 -0.89 3.97 -5.44
CA ILE A 18 -0.01 5.15 -5.32
C ILE A 18 1.45 4.76 -5.60
N VAL A 19 1.94 3.66 -5.01
CA VAL A 19 3.31 3.15 -5.25
C VAL A 19 3.54 2.81 -6.73
N LYS A 20 2.56 2.20 -7.40
CA LYS A 20 2.65 1.93 -8.86
C LYS A 20 2.76 3.20 -9.69
N GLN A 21 2.15 4.30 -9.23
CA GLN A 21 2.15 5.59 -9.92
C GLN A 21 3.30 6.51 -9.47
N ARG A 22 4.27 6.02 -8.69
CA ARG A 22 5.41 6.82 -8.19
C ARG A 22 6.10 7.63 -9.29
N ASN A 23 6.45 6.99 -10.41
CA ASN A 23 7.19 7.66 -11.49
C ASN A 23 6.32 8.68 -12.25
N PRO A 24 5.09 8.34 -12.68
CA PRO A 24 4.17 9.33 -13.23
C PRO A 24 3.90 10.53 -12.32
N LEU A 25 3.74 10.30 -11.01
CA LEU A 25 3.56 11.39 -10.04
C LEU A 25 4.80 12.30 -9.98
N ARG A 26 6.01 11.72 -9.92
CA ARG A 26 7.24 12.52 -9.96
C ARG A 26 7.36 13.33 -11.25
N GLN A 27 7.02 12.74 -12.40
CA GLN A 27 7.03 13.45 -13.68
C GLN A 27 6.04 14.61 -13.67
N MET A 28 4.83 14.41 -13.17
CA MET A 28 3.82 15.46 -13.06
C MET A 28 4.34 16.64 -12.24
N PHE A 29 4.90 16.40 -11.05
CA PHE A 29 5.38 17.47 -10.17
C PHE A 29 6.72 18.10 -10.59
N SER A 30 7.41 17.52 -11.58
CA SER A 30 8.60 18.10 -12.22
C SER A 30 8.32 18.80 -13.55
N SER A 31 7.05 18.83 -14.00
CA SER A 31 6.67 19.41 -15.29
C SER A 31 6.59 20.95 -15.27
N ASP A 32 6.79 21.56 -16.43
CA ASP A 32 6.57 23.00 -16.62
C ASP A 32 5.09 23.39 -16.40
N ASP A 33 4.15 22.47 -16.67
CA ASP A 33 2.73 22.67 -16.37
C ASP A 33 2.49 22.84 -14.87
N TRP A 34 3.22 22.09 -14.04
CA TRP A 34 3.15 22.23 -12.59
C TRP A 34 3.75 23.56 -12.12
N THR A 35 4.88 23.99 -12.67
CA THR A 35 5.50 25.27 -12.29
C THR A 35 4.65 26.47 -12.72
N ALA A 36 3.92 26.35 -13.84
CA ALA A 36 2.95 27.34 -14.30
C ALA A 36 1.62 27.32 -13.53
N TYR A 37 1.36 26.29 -12.70
CA TYR A 37 0.09 26.18 -11.98
C TYR A 37 -0.04 27.26 -10.89
N PRO A 38 -1.11 28.10 -10.90
CA PRO A 38 -1.25 29.26 -9.99
C PRO A 38 -1.28 28.95 -8.50
N HIS A 39 -1.33 27.67 -8.12
CA HIS A 39 -1.41 27.25 -6.73
C HIS A 39 -0.30 26.27 -6.33
N ALA A 40 0.73 26.09 -7.18
CA ALA A 40 1.86 25.23 -6.88
C ALA A 40 2.63 25.65 -5.62
N TYR A 41 2.63 26.96 -5.30
CA TYR A 41 3.30 27.52 -4.11
C TYR A 41 2.49 27.37 -2.81
N LYS A 42 1.23 26.91 -2.85
CA LYS A 42 0.43 26.76 -1.63
C LYS A 42 1.06 25.69 -0.75
N ILE A 43 1.04 25.90 0.58
CA ILE A 43 1.61 24.98 1.58
C ILE A 43 1.15 23.53 1.34
N LYS A 44 -0.13 23.31 1.04
CA LYS A 44 -0.65 21.96 0.77
C LYS A 44 -0.02 21.32 -0.48
N ALA A 45 0.21 22.12 -1.53
CA ALA A 45 0.83 21.65 -2.76
C ALA A 45 2.32 21.36 -2.54
N THR A 46 3.04 22.22 -1.82
CA THR A 46 4.46 21.99 -1.49
C THR A 46 4.64 20.75 -0.63
N THR A 47 3.78 20.52 0.38
CA THR A 47 3.82 19.30 1.19
C THR A 47 3.62 18.02 0.37
N VAL A 48 2.74 18.04 -0.63
CA VAL A 48 2.55 16.89 -1.53
C VAL A 48 3.80 16.67 -2.37
N VAL A 49 4.38 17.72 -2.95
CA VAL A 49 5.64 17.65 -3.71
C VAL A 49 6.75 17.05 -2.83
N ASP A 50 6.96 17.61 -1.64
CA ASP A 50 7.96 17.13 -0.69
C ASP A 50 7.78 15.63 -0.38
N THR A 51 6.53 15.21 -0.16
CA THR A 51 6.19 13.79 0.09
C THR A 51 6.51 12.91 -1.12
N ILE A 52 6.19 13.36 -2.35
CA ILE A 52 6.44 12.60 -3.58
C ILE A 52 7.94 12.49 -3.90
N PHE A 53 8.75 13.48 -3.52
CA PHE A 53 10.21 13.42 -3.72
C PHE A 53 10.97 12.80 -2.55
N ASN A 54 10.34 12.64 -1.38
CA ASN A 54 10.93 11.98 -0.22
C ASN A 54 11.13 10.47 -0.45
N VAL A 55 12.36 9.99 -0.31
CA VAL A 55 12.73 8.57 -0.51
C VAL A 55 12.16 7.68 0.60
N ASP A 56 12.27 8.11 1.86
CA ASP A 56 11.82 7.38 3.05
C ASP A 56 10.30 7.15 3.03
N PHE A 57 9.54 8.09 2.48
CA PHE A 57 8.10 7.93 2.28
C PHE A 57 7.80 6.71 1.41
N TRP A 58 8.47 6.60 0.26
CA TRP A 58 8.26 5.46 -0.66
C TRP A 58 8.75 4.15 -0.08
N GLU A 59 9.89 4.16 0.62
CA GLU A 59 10.39 2.99 1.32
C GLU A 59 9.40 2.52 2.39
N SER A 60 8.85 3.45 3.17
CA SER A 60 7.80 3.19 4.16
C SER A 60 6.56 2.57 3.52
N CYS A 61 6.10 3.09 2.37
CA CYS A 61 4.98 2.50 1.65
C CYS A 61 5.28 1.07 1.15
N VAL A 62 6.47 0.82 0.61
CA VAL A 62 6.89 -0.50 0.15
C VAL A 62 6.96 -1.49 1.31
N ASN A 63 7.55 -1.09 2.44
CA ASN A 63 7.62 -1.90 3.65
C ASN A 63 6.24 -2.20 4.23
N LEU A 64 5.33 -1.21 4.23
CA LEU A 64 3.94 -1.42 4.60
C LEU A 64 3.27 -2.47 3.69
N LEU A 65 3.48 -2.41 2.38
CA LEU A 65 2.91 -3.37 1.43
C LEU A 65 3.48 -4.78 1.60
N LYS A 66 4.79 -4.91 1.87
CA LYS A 66 5.45 -6.20 2.17
C LYS A 66 4.78 -6.95 3.33
N ILE A 67 4.25 -6.21 4.31
CA ILE A 67 3.55 -6.75 5.50
C ILE A 67 2.05 -6.93 5.23
N CYS A 68 1.38 -5.91 4.72
CA CYS A 68 -0.08 -5.90 4.64
C CYS A 68 -0.63 -6.79 3.53
N VAL A 69 0.06 -6.94 2.40
CA VAL A 69 -0.43 -7.75 1.28
C VAL A 69 -0.60 -9.23 1.65
N PRO A 70 0.39 -9.90 2.30
CA PRO A 70 0.21 -11.25 2.84
C PRO A 70 -0.97 -11.36 3.83
N LEU A 71 -1.13 -10.39 4.73
CA LEU A 71 -2.23 -10.38 5.71
C LEU A 71 -3.60 -10.28 5.04
N VAL A 72 -3.74 -9.41 4.03
CA VAL A 72 -4.99 -9.28 3.25
C VAL A 72 -5.33 -10.61 2.56
N LYS A 73 -4.35 -11.41 2.13
CA LYS A 73 -4.61 -12.74 1.54
C LYS A 73 -5.22 -13.71 2.57
N VAL A 74 -4.69 -13.77 3.80
CA VAL A 74 -5.28 -14.60 4.87
C VAL A 74 -6.67 -14.12 5.25
N LEU A 75 -6.86 -12.80 5.36
CA LEU A 75 -8.17 -12.22 5.62
C LEU A 75 -9.18 -12.50 4.49
N LYS A 76 -8.74 -12.72 3.26
CA LYS A 76 -9.65 -13.19 2.19
C LYS A 76 -10.01 -14.67 2.39
N LEU A 77 -9.08 -15.52 2.79
CA LEU A 77 -9.32 -16.95 3.03
C LEU A 77 -10.31 -17.20 4.17
N VAL A 78 -10.16 -16.50 5.31
CA VAL A 78 -11.04 -16.66 6.49
C VAL A 78 -12.49 -16.29 6.19
N TYR A 79 -12.70 -15.39 5.24
CA TYR A 79 -14.00 -14.82 4.93
C TYR A 79 -14.60 -15.32 3.62
N CYS A 80 -13.92 -16.25 2.95
CA CYS A 80 -14.51 -17.01 1.86
C CYS A 80 -15.72 -17.79 2.40
N GLU A 81 -16.82 -17.86 1.64
CA GLU A 81 -18.05 -18.56 2.05
C GLU A 81 -17.79 -20.04 2.35
N TYR A 82 -16.80 -20.62 1.69
CA TYR A 82 -16.23 -21.91 2.07
C TYR A 82 -15.32 -21.73 3.29
N ARG A 83 -15.86 -22.00 4.48
CA ARG A 83 -15.09 -21.96 5.73
C ARG A 83 -14.00 -23.03 5.70
N PRO A 84 -12.71 -22.66 5.61
CA PRO A 84 -11.64 -23.64 5.67
C PRO A 84 -11.57 -24.29 7.06
N SER A 85 -11.00 -25.48 7.15
CA SER A 85 -10.72 -26.10 8.44
C SER A 85 -9.80 -25.22 9.29
N ILE A 86 -9.91 -25.30 10.62
CA ILE A 86 -9.02 -24.56 11.52
C ILE A 86 -7.55 -24.89 11.25
N GLY A 87 -7.23 -26.16 10.93
CA GLY A 87 -5.88 -26.58 10.56
C GLY A 87 -5.31 -25.84 9.34
N TYR A 88 -6.12 -25.67 8.29
CA TYR A 88 -5.73 -24.90 7.11
C TYR A 88 -5.49 -23.42 7.43
N LEU A 89 -6.29 -22.84 8.33
CA LEU A 89 -6.09 -21.45 8.75
C LEU A 89 -4.76 -21.25 9.50
N TYR A 90 -4.43 -22.17 10.42
CA TYR A 90 -3.14 -22.13 11.12
C TYR A 90 -1.96 -22.24 10.15
N GLU A 91 -2.07 -23.12 9.16
CA GLU A 91 -1.06 -23.27 8.12
C GLU A 91 -0.93 -21.98 7.28
N ALA A 92 -2.03 -21.39 6.85
CA ALA A 92 -2.03 -20.14 6.09
C ALA A 92 -1.42 -18.97 6.88
N MET A 93 -1.68 -18.88 8.19
CA MET A 93 -1.05 -17.91 9.08
C MET A 93 0.45 -18.16 9.24
N ALA A 94 0.86 -19.42 9.42
CA ALA A 94 2.27 -19.78 9.52
C ALA A 94 3.03 -19.37 8.26
N ARG A 95 2.55 -19.78 7.08
CA ARG A 95 3.12 -19.38 5.78
C ARG A 95 3.16 -17.86 5.60
N THR A 96 2.17 -17.15 6.10
CA THR A 96 2.13 -15.67 6.04
C THR A 96 3.20 -15.03 6.91
N LYS A 97 3.44 -15.57 8.11
CA LYS A 97 4.53 -15.11 8.99
C LYS A 97 5.90 -15.30 8.31
N GLU A 98 6.09 -16.43 7.64
CA GLU A 98 7.32 -16.69 6.88
C GLU A 98 7.47 -15.75 5.69
N ALA A 99 6.41 -15.57 4.90
CA ALA A 99 6.41 -14.64 3.78
C ALA A 99 6.72 -13.20 4.21
N ILE A 100 6.18 -12.73 5.33
CA ILE A 100 6.51 -11.40 5.86
C ILE A 100 7.99 -11.33 6.25
N ARG A 101 8.49 -12.33 6.99
CA ARG A 101 9.90 -12.41 7.37
C ARG A 101 10.82 -12.37 6.15
N ASP A 102 10.48 -13.11 5.10
CA ASP A 102 11.32 -13.18 3.90
C ASP A 102 11.22 -11.91 3.05
N ASN A 103 10.03 -11.31 2.94
CA ASN A 103 9.84 -10.00 2.28
C ASN A 103 10.66 -8.88 2.94
N MET A 104 10.91 -8.98 4.25
CA MET A 104 11.67 -7.97 5.03
C MET A 104 13.19 -8.21 5.04
N LYS A 105 13.69 -9.34 4.53
CA LYS A 105 15.13 -9.65 4.47
C LYS A 105 15.85 -9.05 3.26
N GLY A 106 15.11 -8.59 2.25
CA GLY A 106 15.61 -7.86 1.09
C GLY A 106 15.02 -6.46 1.06
#